data_AF-A0A7S4INP7-F1
#
_entry.id   AF-A0A7S4INP7-F1
#
_cell.length_a   1.000
_cell.length_b   1.000
_cell.length_c   1.000
_cell.angle_alpha   90.00
_cell.angle_beta   90.00
_cell.angle_gamma   90.00
#
_symmetry.space_group_name_H-M   'P 1'
#
loop_
_entity.id
_entity.type
_entity.pdbx_description
1 polymer ?
#
loop_
_entity_poly.entity_id
_entity_poly.type
_entity_poly.pdbx_seq_one_letter_code
_entity_poly.pdbx_strand_id
1 'polypeptide(L)'
;MGACECLPKKTLSVDSIASSIEDTFVRGMHAKCPGCNASIQRSDACTYIQCNVRIEDKPCNTLFCYFCEKSIEFLPGSTWKSEHNENWKTRKDRCPLFLSSHPLLDNQPDEQQTAYFHYFKTLRLLKQLRTDFLQRNMESIPEGYCEAEWKSHLIEVWNDAMRRSNSF
;
A
#
# COMPACT_ATOMS: atom_id res chain seq x y z
N MET A 1 -22.18 -37.91 -26.98
CA MET A 1 -22.27 -36.65 -26.21
C MET A 1 -21.59 -36.93 -24.88
N GLY A 2 -20.30 -36.57 -24.76
CA GLY A 2 -19.54 -36.81 -23.53
C GLY A 2 -19.98 -35.81 -22.47
N ALA A 3 -20.30 -36.29 -21.28
CA ALA A 3 -20.57 -35.44 -20.13
C ALA A 3 -19.30 -34.63 -19.83
N CYS A 4 -19.44 -33.30 -19.75
CA CYS A 4 -18.38 -32.43 -19.26
C CYS A 4 -18.25 -32.72 -17.76
N GLU A 5 -17.29 -33.56 -17.37
CA GLU A 5 -16.97 -33.80 -15.98
C GLU A 5 -16.49 -32.47 -15.38
N CYS A 6 -17.22 -31.96 -14.40
CA CYS A 6 -16.83 -30.80 -13.61
C CYS A 6 -15.61 -31.21 -12.77
N LEU A 7 -14.41 -31.08 -13.34
CA LEU A 7 -13.17 -31.18 -12.58
C LEU A 7 -13.26 -30.25 -11.36
N PRO A 8 -12.75 -30.67 -10.19
CA PRO A 8 -12.81 -29.87 -8.98
C PRO A 8 -12.12 -28.53 -9.24
N LYS A 9 -12.91 -27.45 -9.21
CA LYS A 9 -12.43 -26.08 -9.40
C LYS A 9 -11.33 -25.82 -8.37
N LYS A 10 -10.16 -25.35 -8.83
CA LYS A 10 -9.10 -24.85 -7.95
C LYS A 10 -9.71 -23.83 -6.97
N THR A 11 -9.86 -24.22 -5.71
CA THR A 11 -10.55 -23.37 -4.72
C THR A 11 -9.59 -22.29 -4.25
N LEU A 12 -9.82 -21.05 -4.69
CA LEU A 12 -9.15 -19.90 -4.11
C LEU A 12 -9.76 -19.62 -2.74
N SER A 13 -8.93 -19.51 -1.72
CA SER A 13 -9.38 -19.18 -0.37
C SER A 13 -9.76 -17.70 -0.30
N VAL A 14 -11.07 -17.41 -0.26
CA VAL A 14 -11.60 -16.06 -0.05
C VAL A 14 -11.06 -15.48 1.27
N ASP A 15 -10.93 -16.31 2.31
CA ASP A 15 -10.46 -15.89 3.63
C ASP A 15 -9.00 -15.44 3.62
N SER A 16 -8.14 -16.14 2.87
CA SER A 16 -6.74 -15.73 2.69
C SER A 16 -6.63 -14.37 2.00
N ILE A 17 -7.49 -14.11 1.02
CA ILE A 17 -7.52 -12.82 0.30
C ILE A 17 -8.08 -11.73 1.21
N ALA A 18 -9.14 -12.02 1.97
CA ALA A 18 -9.74 -11.08 2.93
C ALA A 18 -8.72 -10.66 4.00
N SER A 19 -7.96 -11.61 4.56
CA SER A 19 -6.86 -11.31 5.49
C SER A 19 -5.77 -10.43 4.84
N SER A 20 -5.43 -10.67 3.56
CA SER A 20 -4.48 -9.80 2.84
C SER A 20 -5.02 -8.37 2.60
N ILE A 21 -6.33 -8.23 2.45
CA ILE A 21 -7.02 -6.92 2.33
C ILE A 21 -6.99 -6.20 3.68
N GLU A 22 -7.26 -6.90 4.78
CA GLU A 22 -7.16 -6.35 6.14
C GLU A 22 -5.75 -5.87 6.47
N ASP A 23 -4.73 -6.69 6.19
CA ASP A 23 -3.33 -6.29 6.30
C ASP A 23 -3.03 -5.05 5.46
N THR A 24 -3.67 -4.92 4.30
CA THR A 24 -3.52 -3.75 3.44
C THR A 24 -4.16 -2.50 4.03
N PHE A 25 -5.30 -2.61 4.71
CA PHE A 25 -5.88 -1.50 5.47
C PHE A 25 -4.94 -1.02 6.57
N VAL A 26 -4.37 -1.96 7.34
CA VAL A 26 -3.38 -1.63 8.38
C VAL A 26 -2.15 -0.96 7.77
N ARG A 27 -1.63 -1.47 6.65
CA ARG A 27 -0.50 -0.86 5.92
C ARG A 27 -0.82 0.49 5.29
N GLY A 28 -2.09 0.77 5.02
CA GLY A 28 -2.54 2.08 4.55
C GLY A 28 -2.39 3.17 5.60
N MET A 29 -2.55 2.81 6.88
CA MET A 29 -2.46 3.71 8.03
C MET A 29 -1.05 3.88 8.59
N HIS A 30 -0.11 3.02 8.19
CA HIS A 30 1.26 2.99 8.71
C HIS A 30 2.28 3.09 7.58
N ALA A 31 3.47 3.61 7.85
CA ALA A 31 4.61 3.52 6.95
C ALA A 31 5.59 2.44 7.43
N LYS A 32 6.13 1.66 6.50
CA LYS A 32 7.20 0.70 6.82
C LYS A 32 8.54 1.41 6.83
N CYS A 33 9.28 1.27 7.93
CA CYS A 33 10.64 1.75 8.00
C CYS A 33 11.53 0.95 7.03
N PRO A 34 12.25 1.59 6.09
CA PRO A 34 13.12 0.86 5.16
C PRO A 34 14.36 0.24 5.83
N GLY A 35 14.74 0.69 7.03
CA GLY A 35 15.85 0.13 7.79
C GLY A 35 15.51 -1.11 8.60
N CYS A 36 14.34 -1.13 9.25
CA CYS A 36 13.95 -2.19 10.20
C CYS A 36 12.60 -2.86 9.93
N ASN A 37 11.89 -2.43 8.89
CA ASN A 37 10.54 -2.87 8.52
C ASN A 37 9.45 -2.69 9.59
N ALA A 38 9.74 -1.93 10.66
CA ALA A 38 8.73 -1.61 11.66
C ALA A 38 7.59 -0.78 11.07
N SER A 39 6.39 -1.00 11.59
CA SER A 39 5.19 -0.24 11.26
C SER A 39 5.18 1.06 12.06
N ILE A 40 5.33 2.20 11.40
CA ILE A 40 5.38 3.51 12.05
C ILE A 40 4.12 4.30 11.69
N GLN A 41 3.48 4.90 12.68
CA GLN A 41 2.42 5.89 12.47
C GLN A 41 3.04 7.29 12.52
N ARG A 42 2.53 8.20 11.68
CA ARG A 42 3.00 9.58 11.63
C ARG A 42 2.46 10.36 12.82
N SER A 43 3.31 11.22 13.41
CA SER A 43 2.98 12.05 14.56
C SER A 43 3.23 13.55 14.34
N ASP A 44 3.73 13.96 13.17
CA ASP A 44 4.14 15.33 12.90
C ASP A 44 3.63 15.86 11.54
N ALA A 45 3.73 17.17 11.34
CA ALA A 45 3.30 17.84 10.10
C ALA A 45 4.29 17.67 8.93
N CYS A 46 5.53 17.24 9.22
CA CYS A 46 6.52 16.88 8.21
C CYS A 46 6.22 15.49 7.62
N THR A 47 6.65 15.20 6.40
CA THR A 47 6.59 13.84 5.85
C THR A 47 7.82 13.01 6.18
N TYR A 48 8.86 13.63 6.76
CA TYR A 48 10.07 12.94 7.19
C TYR A 48 9.88 12.44 8.60
N ILE A 49 10.12 11.15 8.81
CA ILE A 49 10.05 10.53 10.13
C ILE A 49 11.34 9.80 10.44
N GLN A 50 11.76 9.86 11.69
CA GLN A 50 12.88 9.09 12.20
C GLN A 50 12.35 7.84 12.92
N CYS A 51 12.84 6.67 12.53
CA CYS A 51 12.48 5.43 13.17
C CYS A 51 13.15 5.31 14.55
N ASN A 52 12.34 5.30 15.61
CA ASN A 52 12.80 5.16 17.00
C ASN A 52 12.68 3.73 17.55
N VAL A 53 12.34 2.75 16.69
CA VAL A 53 12.24 1.35 17.11
C VAL A 53 13.62 0.79 17.45
N ARG A 54 13.71 0.06 18.55
CA ARG A 54 14.90 -0.70 18.96
C ARG A 54 14.89 -2.06 18.28
N ILE A 55 15.98 -2.39 17.59
CA ILE A 55 16.27 -3.74 17.11
C ILE A 55 17.37 -4.26 18.02
N GLU A 56 17.06 -5.31 18.79
CA GLU A 56 17.92 -5.73 19.90
C GLU A 56 18.19 -4.54 20.84
N ASP A 57 19.45 -4.18 21.07
CA ASP A 57 19.85 -3.09 21.96
C ASP A 57 20.15 -1.76 21.23
N LYS A 58 19.94 -1.68 19.91
CA LYS A 58 20.28 -0.49 19.11
C LYS A 58 19.03 0.19 18.52
N PRO A 59 18.91 1.53 18.61
CA PRO A 59 17.87 2.26 17.89
C PRO A 59 18.12 2.22 16.37
N CYS A 60 17.06 2.00 15.59
CA CYS A 60 17.14 1.96 14.13
C CYS A 60 17.60 3.30 13.54
N ASN A 61 17.08 4.42 14.03
CA ASN A 61 17.43 5.80 13.63
C ASN A 61 17.32 6.12 12.13
N THR A 62 16.76 5.23 11.31
CA THR A 62 16.57 5.50 9.89
C THR A 62 15.61 6.66 9.71
N LEU A 63 16.08 7.71 9.02
CA LEU A 63 15.23 8.78 8.54
C LEU A 63 14.65 8.38 7.19
N PHE A 64 13.35 8.53 7.03
CA PHE A 64 12.68 8.16 5.79
C PHE A 64 11.41 8.99 5.56
N CYS A 65 10.95 8.99 4.31
CA CYS A 65 9.70 9.64 3.95
C CYS A 65 8.52 8.72 4.28
N TYR A 66 7.59 9.18 5.10
CA TYR A 66 6.35 8.49 5.44
C TYR A 66 5.49 8.15 4.21
N PHE A 67 5.61 8.93 3.13
CA PHE A 67 4.79 8.78 1.92
C PHE A 67 5.25 7.65 1.02
N CYS A 68 6.53 7.67 0.65
CA CYS A 68 7.10 6.72 -0.29
C CYS A 68 7.91 5.60 0.38
N GLU A 69 8.09 5.67 1.71
CA GLU A 69 8.82 4.68 2.51
C GLU A 69 10.30 4.56 2.12
N LYS A 70 10.85 5.56 1.40
CA LYS A 70 12.26 5.61 1.02
C LYS A 70 13.08 6.33 2.08
N SER A 71 14.26 5.79 2.35
CA SER A 71 15.27 6.42 3.20
C SER A 71 15.63 7.80 2.66
N ILE A 72 15.91 8.72 3.58
CA ILE A 72 16.37 10.06 3.27
C ILE A 72 17.75 10.21 3.89
N GLU A 73 18.71 10.62 3.08
CA GLU A 73 20.04 10.95 3.55
C GLU A 73 20.10 12.44 3.89
N PHE A 74 20.56 12.76 5.10
CA PHE A 74 20.97 14.12 5.41
C PHE A 74 22.33 14.36 4.78
N LEU A 75 22.36 15.15 3.69
CA LEU A 75 23.62 15.62 3.14
C LEU A 75 24.13 16.78 4.01
N PRO A 76 25.33 16.69 4.60
CA PRO A 76 25.91 17.79 5.39
C PRO A 76 26.00 19.07 4.53
N GLY A 77 25.46 20.18 5.02
CA GLY A 77 25.42 21.46 4.31
C GLY A 77 24.21 21.67 3.39
N SER A 78 23.31 20.69 3.25
CA SER A 78 22.03 20.89 2.56
C SER A 78 21.01 21.55 3.49
N THR A 79 20.23 22.51 2.98
CA THR A 79 19.03 22.97 3.68
C THR A 79 18.06 21.80 3.85
N TRP A 80 17.27 21.78 4.92
CA TRP A 80 16.22 20.80 5.28
C TRP A 80 15.31 20.29 4.13
N LYS A 81 15.29 20.99 2.98
CA LYS A 81 14.80 20.46 1.70
C LYS A 81 15.82 19.49 1.11
N SER A 82 15.74 18.23 1.50
CA SER A 82 16.47 17.18 0.77
C SER A 82 16.01 17.12 -0.69
N GLU A 83 16.86 16.59 -1.57
CA GLU A 83 16.53 16.29 -2.97
C GLU A 83 15.20 15.52 -3.12
N HIS A 84 14.76 14.79 -2.08
CA HIS A 84 13.54 14.01 -2.08
C HIS A 84 12.25 14.81 -2.31
N ASN A 85 12.17 16.05 -1.81
CA ASN A 85 10.98 16.89 -1.96
C ASN A 85 11.16 18.03 -2.96
N GLU A 86 12.36 18.24 -3.49
CA GLU A 86 12.60 19.32 -4.43
C GLU A 86 11.76 19.13 -5.69
N ASN A 87 11.11 20.20 -6.15
CA ASN A 87 10.30 20.21 -7.38
C ASN A 87 9.16 19.17 -7.37
N TRP A 88 8.64 18.76 -6.20
CA TRP A 88 7.57 17.77 -6.11
C TRP A 88 6.28 18.13 -6.86
N LYS A 89 6.03 19.43 -7.07
CA LYS A 89 4.88 19.91 -7.85
C LYS A 89 4.99 19.57 -9.35
N THR A 90 6.21 19.45 -9.87
CA THR A 90 6.48 19.20 -11.29
C THR A 90 7.06 17.81 -11.55
N ARG A 91 7.54 17.12 -10.51
CA ARG A 91 8.15 15.79 -10.58
C ARG A 91 7.32 14.73 -9.86
N LYS A 92 6.84 13.74 -10.62
CA LYS A 92 5.99 12.64 -10.12
C LYS A 92 6.70 11.65 -9.20
N ASP A 93 8.03 11.64 -9.20
CA ASP A 93 8.87 10.76 -8.39
C ASP A 93 9.28 11.35 -7.03
N ARG A 94 8.78 12.55 -6.72
CA ARG A 94 9.11 13.34 -5.53
C ARG A 94 7.88 13.46 -4.64
N CYS A 95 8.07 13.54 -3.32
CA CYS A 95 6.97 13.69 -2.37
C CYS A 95 6.84 15.15 -1.89
N PRO A 96 5.66 15.61 -1.46
CA PRO A 96 5.55 16.87 -0.75
C PRO A 96 6.26 16.77 0.60
N LEU A 97 6.94 17.83 1.04
CA LEU A 97 7.58 17.85 2.36
C LEU A 97 6.56 17.99 3.49
N PHE A 98 5.57 18.87 3.30
CA PHE A 98 4.44 19.06 4.19
C PHE A 98 3.16 18.72 3.46
N LEU A 99 2.22 18.08 4.15
CA LEU A 99 0.95 17.72 3.53
C LEU A 99 0.12 18.93 3.14
N SER A 100 0.16 19.98 3.96
CA SER A 100 -0.49 21.26 3.71
C SER A 100 0.02 21.97 2.47
N SER A 101 1.14 21.53 1.89
CA SER A 101 1.62 22.06 0.61
C SER A 101 0.95 21.39 -0.61
N HIS A 102 0.26 20.27 -0.42
CA HIS A 102 -0.40 19.54 -1.49
C HIS A 102 -1.69 20.26 -1.91
N PRO A 103 -1.97 20.51 -3.21
CA PRO A 103 -3.06 21.40 -3.61
C PRO A 103 -4.45 20.85 -3.28
N LEU A 104 -4.57 19.53 -3.13
CA LEU A 104 -5.80 18.89 -2.70
C LEU A 104 -6.03 18.95 -1.17
N LEU A 105 -5.02 19.35 -0.41
CA LEU A 105 -4.98 19.25 1.06
C LEU A 105 -4.70 20.60 1.76
N ASP A 106 -4.30 21.65 1.03
CA ASP A 106 -3.77 22.90 1.59
C ASP A 106 -4.74 23.67 2.51
N ASN A 107 -6.04 23.45 2.36
CA ASN A 107 -7.11 24.08 3.13
C ASN A 107 -7.80 23.12 4.12
N GLN A 108 -7.27 21.91 4.28
CA GLN A 108 -7.85 20.93 5.21
C GLN A 108 -7.12 20.97 6.56
N PRO A 109 -7.80 20.72 7.69
CA PRO A 109 -7.13 20.50 8.98
C PRO A 109 -6.11 19.35 8.90
N ASP A 110 -5.01 19.43 9.66
CA ASP A 110 -3.91 18.44 9.60
C ASP A 110 -4.35 16.98 9.79
N GLU A 111 -5.34 16.75 10.67
CA GLU A 111 -5.96 15.44 10.86
C GLU A 111 -6.62 14.93 9.58
N GLN A 112 -7.35 15.79 8.88
CA GLN A 112 -8.00 15.46 7.61
C GLN A 112 -6.97 15.24 6.51
N GLN A 113 -5.92 16.08 6.43
CA GLN A 113 -4.84 15.89 5.46
C GLN A 113 -4.20 14.50 5.61
N THR A 114 -3.95 14.09 6.86
CA THR A 114 -3.37 12.78 7.20
C THR A 114 -4.34 11.65 6.85
N ALA A 115 -5.62 11.79 7.19
CA ALA A 115 -6.65 10.82 6.83
C ALA A 115 -6.80 10.65 5.30
N TYR A 116 -6.79 11.76 4.54
CA TYR A 116 -6.80 11.72 3.08
C TYR A 116 -5.59 11.00 2.53
N PHE A 117 -4.40 11.25 3.08
CA PHE A 117 -3.22 10.51 2.68
C PHE A 117 -3.37 9.01 2.93
N HIS A 118 -3.76 8.60 4.14
CA HIS A 118 -3.97 7.19 4.47
C HIS A 118 -4.98 6.56 3.52
N TYR A 119 -6.08 7.25 3.25
CA TYR A 119 -7.08 6.81 2.28
C TYR A 119 -6.47 6.58 0.88
N PHE A 120 -5.76 7.56 0.30
CA PHE A 120 -5.15 7.40 -1.02
C PHE A 120 -4.05 6.34 -1.05
N LYS A 121 -3.27 6.22 0.04
CA LYS A 121 -2.27 5.15 0.19
C LYS A 121 -2.94 3.78 0.21
N THR A 122 -3.98 3.61 1.02
CA THR A 122 -4.78 2.38 1.10
C THR A 122 -5.32 2.02 -0.28
N LEU A 123 -5.93 2.96 -1.00
CA LEU A 123 -6.45 2.72 -2.34
C LEU A 123 -5.37 2.27 -3.32
N ARG A 124 -4.18 2.89 -3.28
CA ARG A 124 -3.04 2.48 -4.10
C ARG A 124 -2.61 1.05 -3.78
N LEU A 125 -2.48 0.72 -2.50
CA LEU A 125 -2.06 -0.62 -2.06
C LEU A 125 -3.11 -1.68 -2.41
N LEU A 126 -4.41 -1.39 -2.26
CA LEU A 126 -5.49 -2.30 -2.67
C LEU A 126 -5.51 -2.54 -4.18
N LYS A 127 -5.29 -1.48 -4.98
CA LYS A 127 -5.16 -1.61 -6.44
C LYS A 127 -3.98 -2.50 -6.82
N GLN A 128 -2.85 -2.34 -6.13
CA GLN A 128 -1.67 -3.16 -6.36
C GLN A 128 -1.93 -4.62 -5.96
N LEU A 129 -2.46 -4.86 -4.74
CA LEU A 129 -2.82 -6.20 -4.28
C LEU A 129 -3.78 -6.90 -5.24
N ARG A 130 -4.79 -6.19 -5.77
CA ARG A 130 -5.72 -6.71 -6.78
C ARG A 130 -4.98 -7.12 -8.06
N THR A 131 -4.09 -6.26 -8.53
CA THR A 131 -3.32 -6.51 -9.76
C THR A 131 -2.43 -7.74 -9.58
N ASP A 132 -1.70 -7.83 -8.47
CA ASP A 132 -0.82 -8.96 -8.14
C ASP A 132 -1.61 -10.26 -7.94
N PHE A 133 -2.81 -10.18 -7.35
CA PHE A 133 -3.72 -11.31 -7.22
C PHE A 133 -4.18 -11.82 -8.60
N LEU A 134 -4.66 -10.91 -9.47
CA LEU A 134 -5.10 -11.29 -10.80
C LEU A 134 -3.94 -11.88 -11.61
N GLN A 135 -2.80 -11.20 -11.66
CA GLN A 135 -1.64 -11.66 -12.45
C GLN A 135 -1.18 -13.07 -12.03
N ARG A 136 -0.91 -13.29 -10.74
CA ARG A 136 -0.44 -14.60 -10.23
C ARG A 136 -1.39 -15.76 -10.56
N ASN A 137 -2.69 -15.49 -10.55
CA ASN A 137 -3.68 -16.53 -10.83
C ASN A 137 -3.99 -16.69 -12.31
N MET A 138 -3.81 -15.65 -13.12
CA MET A 138 -3.90 -15.74 -14.58
C MET A 138 -2.76 -16.55 -15.20
N GLU A 139 -1.60 -16.64 -14.54
CA GLU A 139 -0.49 -17.52 -14.97
C GLU A 139 -0.81 -19.02 -14.83
N SER A 140 -1.89 -19.38 -14.12
CA SER A 140 -2.26 -20.78 -13.86
C SER A 140 -3.77 -21.02 -14.06
N ILE A 141 -4.25 -20.76 -15.28
CA ILE A 141 -5.64 -21.04 -15.70
C ILE A 141 -5.91 -22.54 -15.56
N PRO A 142 -6.92 -22.97 -14.76
CA PRO A 142 -7.27 -24.38 -14.63
C PRO A 142 -7.76 -24.98 -15.95
N GLU A 143 -7.53 -26.29 -16.13
CA GLU A 143 -8.11 -27.03 -17.26
C GLU A 143 -9.64 -26.89 -17.27
N GLY A 144 -10.21 -26.71 -18.46
CA GLY A 144 -11.65 -26.51 -18.63
C GLY A 144 -12.15 -25.06 -18.48
N TYR A 145 -11.26 -24.10 -18.18
CA TYR A 145 -11.58 -22.67 -18.23
C TYR A 145 -11.00 -22.01 -19.48
N CYS A 146 -11.75 -21.08 -20.09
CA CYS A 146 -11.14 -20.07 -20.95
C CYS A 146 -10.66 -18.85 -20.14
N GLU A 147 -9.78 -18.03 -20.74
CA GLU A 147 -9.19 -16.86 -20.09
C GLU A 147 -10.24 -15.88 -19.52
N ALA A 148 -11.29 -15.60 -20.29
CA ALA A 148 -12.33 -14.66 -19.91
C ALA A 148 -13.18 -15.14 -18.72
N GLU A 149 -13.53 -16.43 -18.71
CA GLU A 149 -14.27 -17.06 -17.61
C GLU A 149 -13.44 -17.09 -16.33
N TRP A 150 -12.16 -17.48 -16.44
CA TRP A 150 -11.27 -17.50 -15.29
C TRP A 150 -11.06 -16.11 -14.71
N LYS A 151 -10.80 -15.11 -15.56
CA LYS A 151 -10.67 -13.71 -15.12
C LYS A 151 -11.93 -13.20 -14.42
N SER A 152 -13.10 -13.55 -14.94
CA SER A 152 -14.38 -13.16 -14.32
C SER A 152 -14.55 -13.80 -12.95
N HIS A 153 -14.24 -15.09 -12.83
CA HIS A 153 -14.26 -15.80 -11.54
C HIS A 153 -13.27 -15.19 -10.52
N LEU A 154 -12.05 -14.83 -10.94
CA LEU A 154 -11.09 -14.16 -10.07
C LEU A 154 -11.63 -12.80 -9.56
N ILE A 155 -12.31 -12.04 -10.42
CA ILE A 155 -12.93 -10.77 -10.03
C ILE A 155 -14.03 -10.99 -9.01
N GLU A 156 -14.84 -12.03 -9.15
CA GLU A 156 -15.88 -12.40 -8.16
C GLU A 156 -15.27 -12.75 -6.81
N VAL A 157 -14.25 -13.62 -6.80
CA VAL A 157 -13.51 -14.00 -5.59
C VAL A 157 -12.91 -12.77 -4.89
N TRP A 158 -12.32 -11.84 -5.65
CA TRP A 158 -11.81 -10.58 -5.12
C TRP A 158 -12.92 -9.72 -4.48
N ASN A 159 -14.05 -9.59 -5.17
CA ASN A 159 -15.18 -8.79 -4.67
C ASN A 159 -15.79 -9.41 -3.40
N ASP A 160 -15.87 -10.74 -3.31
CA ASP A 160 -16.30 -11.45 -2.11
C ASP A 160 -15.36 -11.21 -0.93
N ALA A 161 -14.04 -11.29 -1.17
CA ALA A 161 -13.04 -11.01 -0.15
C ALA A 161 -13.15 -9.55 0.34
N MET A 162 -13.28 -8.57 -0.57
CA MET A 162 -13.48 -7.16 -0.22
C MET A 162 -14.76 -6.93 0.61
N ARG A 163 -15.86 -7.62 0.30
CA ARG A 163 -17.10 -7.52 1.08
C ARG A 163 -16.90 -8.03 2.50
N ARG A 164 -16.22 -9.17 2.67
CA ARG A 164 -15.93 -9.74 4.00
C ARG A 164 -15.07 -8.80 4.84
N SER A 165 -13.99 -8.26 4.28
CA SER A 165 -13.10 -7.34 5.00
C SER A 165 -13.76 -6.00 5.40
N ASN A 166 -14.84 -5.59 4.73
CA ASN A 166 -15.61 -4.38 5.05
C ASN A 166 -16.75 -4.62 6.07
N SER A 167 -16.92 -5.85 6.57
CA SER A 167 -18.01 -6.20 7.50
C SER A 167 -17.62 -6.09 8.98
N PHE A 168 -16.45 -5.50 9.26
CA PHE A 168 -15.94 -5.13 10.58
C PHE A 168 -15.88 -3.61 10.73
#